data_AF-A0AAX3QL39-F1
#
_entry.id   AF-A0AAX3QL39-F1
#
_cell.length_a   1.000
_cell.length_b   1.000
_cell.length_c   1.000
_cell.angle_alpha   90.00
_cell.angle_beta   90.00
_cell.angle_gamma   90.00
#
_symmetry.space_group_name_H-M   'P 1'
#
loop_
_entity.id
_entity.type
_entity.pdbx_description
1 polymer ?
#
loop_
_entity_poly.entity_id
_entity_poly.type
_entity_poly.pdbx_seq_one_letter_code
_entity_poly.pdbx_strand_id
1 'polypeptide(L)' 'MPCVLPGLTQPVCLTIVYNILSGTLISSSINCGECEQEIGFDYMSKNLTIKMPFTVEGSITFNDKFLASCITTNITQP' A
#
# COMPACT_ATOMS: atom_id res chain seq x y z
N MET A 1 25.81 -5.86 16.82
CA MET A 1 25.70 -4.55 16.13
C MET A 1 24.68 -4.72 15.01
N PRO A 2 23.59 -3.93 14.95
CA PRO A 2 22.54 -4.14 13.96
C PRO A 2 23.00 -3.80 12.53
N CYS A 3 22.70 -4.67 11.57
CA CYS A 3 22.94 -4.44 10.16
C CYS A 3 21.70 -3.77 9.53
N VAL A 4 21.86 -2.58 8.95
CA VAL A 4 20.77 -1.83 8.32
C VAL A 4 20.97 -1.84 6.81
N LEU A 5 19.98 -2.34 6.08
CA LEU A 5 19.90 -2.28 4.62
C LEU A 5 18.90 -1.20 4.21
N PRO A 6 19.38 -0.01 3.79
CA PRO A 6 18.53 1.06 3.26
C PRO A 6 18.19 0.83 1.77
N GLY A 7 17.15 1.51 1.28
CA GLY A 7 16.83 1.55 -0.15
C GLY A 7 16.06 0.34 -0.67
N LEU A 8 15.32 -0.37 0.19
CA LEU A 8 14.37 -1.38 -0.26
C LEU A 8 13.14 -0.68 -0.81
N THR A 9 13.03 -0.60 -2.13
CA THR A 9 11.81 -0.18 -2.81
C THR A 9 10.91 -1.39 -2.99
N GLN A 10 9.64 -1.24 -2.64
CA GLN A 10 8.63 -2.24 -2.92
C GLN A 10 7.40 -1.56 -3.53
N PRO A 11 6.96 -1.98 -4.73
CA PRO A 11 5.70 -1.52 -5.27
C PRO A 11 4.57 -2.10 -4.43
N VAL A 12 3.59 -1.25 -4.11
CA VAL A 12 2.38 -1.63 -3.40
C VAL A 12 1.17 -1.02 -4.09
N CYS A 13 0.05 -1.70 -3.97
CA CYS A 13 -1.21 -1.30 -4.56
C CYS A 13 -2.23 -1.01 -3.47
N LEU A 14 -2.70 0.23 -3.41
CA LEU A 14 -3.79 0.63 -2.54
C LEU A 14 -5.11 0.42 -3.29
N THR A 15 -6.05 -0.26 -2.65
CA THR A 15 -7.43 -0.36 -3.13
C THR A 15 -8.38 0.19 -2.08
N ILE A 16 -9.18 1.16 -2.48
CA ILE A 16 -10.19 1.83 -1.67
C ILE A 16 -11.54 1.53 -2.30
N VAL A 17 -12.48 1.04 -1.51
CA VAL A 17 -13.89 0.90 -1.92
C VAL A 17 -14.73 1.80 -1.04
N TYR A 18 -15.35 2.79 -1.66
CA TYR A 18 -16.15 3.82 -1.01
C TYR A 18 -17.58 3.79 -1.54
N ASN A 19 -18.57 3.80 -0.68
CA ASN A 19 -19.95 3.96 -1.14
C ASN A 19 -20.28 5.44 -1.26
N ILE A 20 -20.55 5.90 -2.48
CA ILE A 20 -20.80 7.34 -2.73
C ILE A 20 -22.15 7.81 -2.20
N LEU A 21 -23.10 6.89 -2.01
CA LEU A 21 -24.45 7.24 -1.58
C LEU A 21 -24.50 7.43 -0.06
N SER A 22 -23.93 6.48 0.70
CA SER A 22 -23.84 6.58 2.15
C SER A 22 -22.66 7.43 2.63
N GLY A 23 -21.71 7.72 1.75
CA GLY A 23 -20.52 8.50 2.08
C GLY A 23 -19.53 7.73 2.96
N THR A 24 -19.57 6.40 2.97
CA THR A 24 -18.80 5.56 3.88
C THR A 24 -17.72 4.75 3.15
N LEU A 25 -16.53 4.68 3.76
CA LEU A 25 -15.50 3.73 3.35
C LEU A 25 -15.96 2.31 3.68
N ILE A 26 -16.10 1.46 2.66
CA ILE A 26 -16.45 0.05 2.83
C ILE A 26 -15.20 -0.76 3.13
N SER A 27 -14.13 -0.52 2.38
CA SER A 27 -12.90 -1.30 2.46
C SER A 27 -11.70 -0.45 2.06
N SER A 28 -10.58 -0.69 2.72
CA SER A 28 -9.26 -0.23 2.30
C SER A 28 -8.26 -1.37 2.49
N SER A 29 -7.54 -1.72 1.45
CA SER A 29 -6.51 -2.77 1.49
C SER A 29 -5.26 -2.33 0.76
N ILE A 30 -4.12 -2.79 1.26
CA ILE A 30 -2.81 -2.59 0.62
C ILE A 30 -2.27 -3.98 0.28
N ASN A 31 -1.98 -4.19 -1.00
CA ASN A 31 -1.37 -5.42 -1.48
C ASN A 31 0.04 -5.15 -1.98
N CYS A 32 0.98 -6.02 -1.68
CA CYS A 32 2.32 -5.96 -2.25
C CYS A 32 2.29 -6.36 -3.73
N GLY A 33 3.00 -5.61 -4.57
CA GLY A 33 3.08 -5.84 -6.01
C GLY A 33 2.64 -4.63 -6.82
N GLU A 34 2.95 -4.67 -8.12
CA GLU A 34 2.57 -3.64 -9.06
C GLU A 34 1.08 -3.73 -9.41
N CYS A 35 0.48 -2.57 -9.68
CA CYS A 35 -0.84 -2.49 -10.27
C CYS A 35 -0.98 -1.24 -11.13
N GLU A 36 -1.91 -1.27 -12.07
CA GLU A 36 -2.29 -0.08 -12.81
C GLU A 36 -3.29 0.74 -11.99
N GLN A 37 -3.24 2.05 -12.19
CA GLN A 37 -4.25 2.94 -11.65
C GLN A 37 -5.59 2.66 -12.32
N GLU A 38 -6.61 2.36 -11.51
CA GLU A 38 -7.93 2.02 -12.01
C GLU A 38 -8.99 2.70 -11.15
N ILE A 39 -10.03 3.23 -11.79
CA ILE A 39 -11.20 3.77 -11.11
C ILE A 39 -12.42 3.06 -11.66
N GLY A 40 -13.05 2.25 -10.82
CA GLY A 40 -14.27 1.51 -11.15
C GLY A 40 -15.46 2.06 -10.38
N PHE A 41 -16.61 2.17 -11.02
CA PHE A 41 -17.86 2.53 -10.36
C PHE A 41 -18.95 1.50 -10.63
N ASP A 42 -19.52 0.95 -9.57
CA ASP A 42 -20.66 0.04 -9.64
C ASP A 42 -21.97 0.81 -9.41
N TYR A 43 -22.79 0.90 -10.46
CA TYR A 43 -24.06 1.60 -10.44
C TYR A 43 -25.13 0.92 -9.57
N MET A 44 -25.03 -0.38 -9.30
CA MET A 44 -25.99 -1.12 -8.49
C MET A 44 -25.73 -0.93 -7.01
N SER A 45 -24.47 -1.13 -6.59
CA SER A 45 -24.07 -0.95 -5.19
C SER A 45 -23.74 0.50 -4.82
N LYS A 46 -23.55 1.39 -5.80
CA LYS A 46 -23.03 2.76 -5.63
C LYS A 46 -21.63 2.78 -5.03
N ASN A 47 -20.85 1.74 -5.29
CA ASN A 47 -19.48 1.65 -4.81
C ASN A 47 -18.52 2.22 -5.85
N LEU A 48 -17.68 3.14 -5.41
CA LEU A 48 -16.51 3.65 -6.11
C LEU A 48 -15.28 2.89 -5.62
N THR A 49 -14.67 2.13 -6.51
CA THR A 49 -13.41 1.43 -6.29
C THR A 49 -12.29 2.23 -6.92
N ILE A 50 -11.29 2.60 -6.11
CA ILE A 50 -10.10 3.32 -6.55
C ILE A 50 -8.90 2.42 -6.28
N LYS A 51 -8.13 2.13 -7.32
CA LYS A 51 -6.89 1.36 -7.26
C LYS A 51 -5.74 2.29 -7.65
N MET A 52 -4.74 2.39 -6.80
CA MET A 52 -3.62 3.30 -7.01
C MET A 52 -2.28 2.60 -6.72
N PRO A 53 -1.31 2.70 -7.65
CA PRO A 53 0.05 2.25 -7.40
C PRO A 53 0.81 3.25 -6.52
N PHE A 54 1.59 2.73 -5.59
CA PHE A 54 2.55 3.47 -4.80
C PHE A 54 3.87 2.69 -4.75
N THR A 55 4.97 3.40 -4.61
CA THR A 55 6.25 2.82 -4.23
C THR A 55 6.50 3.17 -2.77
N VAL A 56 6.66 2.14 -1.94
CA VAL A 56 7.12 2.32 -0.56
C VAL A 56 8.61 2.08 -0.50
N GLU A 57 9.34 2.98 0.14
CA GLU A 57 10.73 2.78 0.51
C GLU A 57 10.78 2.33 1.96
N GLY A 58 11.61 1.33 2.23
CA GLY A 58 11.82 0.82 3.57
C GLY A 58 13.29 0.60 3.89
N SER A 59 13.53 0.38 5.18
CA SER A 59 14.79 -0.13 5.69
C SER A 59 14.53 -1.43 6.45
N ILE A 60 15.42 -2.41 6.28
CA ILE A 60 15.42 -3.63 7.09
C ILE A 60 16.60 -3.56 8.04
N THR A 61 16.31 -3.72 9.33
CA THR A 61 17.33 -3.85 10.37
C THR A 61 17.37 -5.28 10.87
N PHE A 62 18.55 -5.90 10.80
CA PHE A 62 18.84 -7.20 11.40
C PHE A 62 19.58 -6.99 12.71
N ASN A 63 19.15 -7.65 13.78
CA ASN A 63 19.87 -7.66 15.06
C ASN A 63 20.62 -8.97 15.29
N ASP A 64 21.42 -9.01 16.35
CA ASP A 64 22.28 -10.15 16.71
C ASP A 64 21.48 -11.43 17.09
N LYS A 65 20.14 -11.34 17.14
CA LYS A 65 19.20 -12.44 17.38
C LYS A 65 18.44 -12.87 16.10
N PHE A 66 18.87 -12.41 14.92
CA PHE A 66 18.22 -12.67 13.63
C PHE A 66 16.75 -12.21 13.55
N LEU A 67 16.34 -11.27 14.42
CA LEU A 67 15.04 -10.63 14.28
C LEU A 67 15.15 -9.54 13.21
N ALA A 68 14.27 -9.60 12.22
CA ALA A 68 14.15 -8.61 11.17
C ALA A 68 13.00 -7.64 11.49
N SER A 69 13.27 -6.34 11.37
CA SER A 69 12.26 -5.28 11.49
C SER A 69 12.26 -4.45 10.22
N CYS A 70 11.07 -4.28 9.62
CA CYS A 70 10.85 -3.43 8.45
C CYS A 70 10.18 -2.14 8.89
N ILE A 71 10.74 -1.00 8.49
CA ILE A 71 10.15 0.32 8.73
C ILE A 71 9.99 1.01 7.37
N THR A 72 8.76 1.41 7.05
CA THR A 72 8.48 2.26 5.88
C THR A 72 9.04 3.65 6.15
N THR A 73 9.97 4.09 5.31
CA THR A 73 10.65 5.38 5.42
C THR A 73 10.06 6.43 4.48
N ASN A 74 9.46 6.02 3.35
CA ASN A 74 8.88 6.94 2.39
C ASN A 74 7.75 6.29 1.57
N ILE A 75 6.82 7.11 1.06
CA ILE A 75 5.72 6.68 0.18
C ILE A 75 5.66 7.67 -1.00
N THR A 76 5.88 7.18 -2.21
CA THR A 76 5.84 7.97 -3.45
C THR A 76 4.80 7.41 -4.41
N GLN A 77 4.06 8.29 -5.07
CA GLN A 77 3.17 7.93 -6.17
C GLN A 77 3.94 8.14 -7.49
N PRO A 78 3.92 7.18 -8.43
CA PRO A 78 4.54 7.34 -9.74
C PRO A 78 3.88 8.46 -10.58
#